data_AF-A0A1I0AII5-F1
#
_entry.id   AF-A0A1I0AII5-F1
#
_cell.length_a   1.000
_cell.length_b   1.000
_cell.length_c   1.000
_cell.angle_alpha   90.00
_cell.angle_beta   90.00
_cell.angle_gamma   90.00
#
_symmetry.space_group_name_H-M   'P 1'
#
loop_
_entity.id
_entity.type
_entity.pdbx_description
1 polymer ?
#
loop_
_entity_poly.entity_id
_entity_poly.type
_entity_poly.pdbx_seq_one_letter_code
_entity_poly.pdbx_strand_id
1 'polypeptide(L)' 'MTFFLTFLGLLWCIASIVILATLLTWRERAATPPARRWRLLAVVLPAAALLLGSVLWTLLHVMLLWGAGAAAVAAR' A
#
# COMPACT_ATOMS: atom_id res chain seq x y z
N MET A 1 -19.04 5.43 10.94
CA MET A 1 -18.38 4.31 10.23
C MET A 1 -17.45 4.77 9.12
N THR A 2 -17.83 5.72 8.24
CA THR A 2 -16.96 6.18 7.14
C THR A 2 -15.62 6.79 7.60
N PHE A 3 -15.63 7.71 8.57
CA PHE A 3 -14.40 8.36 9.07
C PHE A 3 -13.35 7.39 9.60
N PHE A 4 -13.78 6.31 10.28
CA PHE A 4 -12.88 5.29 10.80
C PHE A 4 -12.16 4.54 9.67
N LEU A 5 -12.89 4.16 8.62
CA LEU A 5 -12.32 3.50 7.44
C LEU A 5 -11.37 4.42 6.68
N THR A 6 -11.70 5.71 6.55
CA THR A 6 -10.82 6.72 5.93
C THR A 6 -9.53 6.88 6.72
N PHE A 7 -9.62 6.96 8.05
CA PHE A 7 -8.46 7.08 8.93
C PHE A 7 -7.57 5.84 8.87
N LEU A 8 -8.18 4.65 8.84
CA LEU A 8 -7.48 3.38 8.70
C LEU A 8 -6.76 3.28 7.35
N GLY A 9 -7.40 3.69 6.26
CA GLY A 9 -6.77 3.78 4.93
C GLY A 9 -5.60 4.76 4.89
N LEU A 10 -5.73 5.91 5.56
CA LEU A 10 -4.65 6.89 5.68
C LEU A 10 -3.46 6.34 6.45
N LEU A 11 -3.69 5.70 7.60
CA LEU A 11 -2.64 5.04 8.40
C LEU A 11 -1.93 3.95 7.60
N TRP A 12 -2.68 3.15 6.84
CA TRP A 12 -2.12 2.12 5.97
C TRP A 12 -1.22 2.71 4.88
N CYS A 13 -1.65 3.82 4.27
CA CYS A 13 -0.86 4.54 3.28
C CYS A 13 0.45 5.07 3.88
N ILE A 14 0.38 5.73 5.03
CA ILE A 14 1.56 6.25 5.74
C ILE A 14 2.52 5.10 6.10
N ALA A 15 1.99 4.00 6.64
CA ALA A 15 2.79 2.82 6.98
C ALA A 15 3.50 2.24 5.75
N SER A 16 2.82 2.16 4.61
CA SER A 16 3.39 1.69 3.34
C SER A 16 4.57 2.55 2.89
N ILE A 17 4.41 3.88 2.95
CA ILE A 17 5.47 4.85 2.61
C ILE A 17 6.66 4.68 3.54
N VAL A 18 6.43 4.58 4.85
CA VAL A 18 7.49 4.40 5.85
C VAL A 18 8.25 3.09 5.60
N ILE A 19 7.55 1.99 5.32
CA ILE A 19 8.19 0.70 5.01
C ILE A 19 9.07 0.81 3.77
N LEU A 20 8.56 1.40 2.67
CA LEU A 20 9.33 1.64 1.44
C LEU A 20 10.56 2.52 1.68
N ALA A 21 10.39 3.62 2.42
CA ALA A 21 11.49 4.51 2.77
C ALA A 21 12.58 3.76 3.57
N THR A 22 12.17 2.97 4.56
CA THR A 22 13.10 2.19 5.39
C THR A 22 13.85 1.14 4.56
N LEU A 23 13.17 0.46 3.65
CA LEU A 23 13.76 -0.52 2.73
C LEU A 23 14.75 0.14 1.76
N LEU A 24 14.45 1.33 1.26
CA LEU A 24 15.34 2.11 0.40
C LEU A 24 16.58 2.59 1.17
N THR A 25 16.41 3.10 2.39
CA THR A 25 17.54 3.47 3.27
C THR A 25 18.41 2.24 3.59
N TRP A 26 17.80 1.08 3.82
CA TRP A 26 18.53 -0.17 4.06
C TRP A 26 19.27 -0.67 2.80
N ARG A 27 18.70 -0.46 1.62
CA ARG A 27 19.39 -0.68 0.33
C ARG A 27 20.60 0.25 0.20
N GLU A 28 20.46 1.53 0.54
CA GLU A 28 21.56 2.49 0.39
C GLU A 28 22.77 2.18 1.27
N ARG A 29 22.53 1.58 2.43
CA ARG A 29 23.56 1.09 3.35
C ARG A 29 24.29 -0.19 2.87
N ALA A 30 23.97 -0.74 1.70
CA ALA A 30 24.67 -1.93 1.19
C ALA A 30 26.07 -1.58 0.65
N ALA A 31 27.11 -2.18 1.24
CA ALA A 31 28.51 -1.87 0.96
C ALA A 31 28.97 -2.16 -0.49
N THR A 32 28.30 -3.07 -1.22
CA THR A 32 28.71 -3.46 -2.58
C THR A 32 27.59 -3.34 -3.60
N PRO A 33 27.89 -2.93 -4.86
CA PRO A 33 26.90 -2.81 -5.94
C PRO A 33 26.08 -4.09 -6.21
N PRO A 34 26.65 -5.31 -6.24
CA PRO A 34 25.85 -6.53 -6.44
C PRO A 34 24.90 -6.83 -5.28
N ALA A 35 25.32 -6.61 -4.03
CA ALA A 35 24.45 -6.77 -2.87
C ALA A 35 23.27 -5.79 -2.89
N ARG A 36 23.49 -4.58 -3.40
CA ARG A 36 22.46 -3.54 -3.57
C ARG A 36 21.40 -3.94 -4.60
N ARG A 37 21.81 -4.59 -5.70
CA ARG A 37 20.89 -5.11 -6.73
C ARG A 37 20.08 -6.30 -6.22
N TRP A 38 20.72 -7.22 -5.49
CA TRP A 38 20.06 -8.37 -4.90
C TRP A 38 18.97 -7.97 -3.90
N ARG A 39 19.28 -7.04 -2.98
CA ARG A 39 18.29 -6.51 -2.02
C ARG A 39 17.11 -5.85 -2.73
N LEU A 40 17.36 -5.13 -3.81
CA LEU A 40 16.30 -4.47 -4.57
C LEU A 40 15.35 -5.49 -5.23
N LEU A 41 15.89 -6.49 -5.92
CA LEU A 41 15.08 -7.46 -6.65
C LEU A 41 14.40 -8.49 -5.72
N ALA A 42 15.10 -8.97 -4.69
CA ALA A 42 14.61 -10.03 -3.83
C ALA A 42 13.75 -9.55 -2.65
N VAL A 43 13.89 -8.29 -2.24
CA VAL A 43 13.20 -7.76 -1.04
C VAL A 43 12.37 -6.53 -1.36
N VAL A 44 12.99 -5.48 -1.92
CA VAL A 44 12.30 -4.19 -2.12
C VAL A 44 11.18 -4.32 -3.15
N LEU A 45 11.44 -4.98 -4.27
CA LEU A 45 10.48 -5.16 -5.36
C LEU A 45 9.24 -5.98 -4.93
N PRO A 46 9.38 -7.17 -4.30
CA PRO A 46 8.21 -7.92 -3.83
C PRO A 46 7.49 -7.21 -2.69
N ALA A 47 8.20 -6.56 -1.76
CA ALA A 47 7.57 -5.78 -0.70
C ALA A 47 6.76 -4.60 -1.27
N ALA A 48 7.31 -3.88 -2.25
CA ALA A 48 6.61 -2.79 -2.94
C ALA A 48 5.38 -3.30 -3.69
N ALA A 49 5.48 -4.45 -4.37
CA ALA A 49 4.36 -5.06 -5.08
C ALA A 49 3.23 -5.47 -4.10
N LEU A 50 3.57 -6.07 -2.95
CA LEU A 50 2.60 -6.42 -1.92
C LEU A 50 1.93 -5.19 -1.31
N LEU A 51 2.70 -4.14 -1.01
CA LEU A 51 2.17 -2.88 -0.48
C LEU A 51 1.24 -2.22 -1.50
N LEU A 52 1.68 -2.10 -2.75
CA LEU A 52 0.86 -1.51 -3.83
C LEU A 52 -0.42 -2.32 -4.05
N GLY A 53 -0.31 -3.65 -4.11
CA GLY A 53 -1.45 -4.56 -4.24
C GLY A 53 -2.43 -4.42 -3.09
N SER A 54 -1.94 -4.30 -1.85
CA SER A 54 -2.79 -4.11 -0.67
C SER A 54 -3.54 -2.76 -0.70
N VAL A 55 -2.87 -1.69 -1.13
CA VAL A 55 -3.51 -0.37 -1.28
C VAL A 55 -4.59 -0.43 -2.36
N LEU A 56 -4.27 -1.03 -3.52
CA LEU A 56 -5.21 -1.16 -4.64
C LEU A 56 -6.43 -2.00 -4.24
N TRP A 57 -6.20 -3.11 -3.53
CA TRP A 57 -7.26 -3.96 -3.00
C TRP A 57 -8.19 -3.22 -2.05
N THR A 58 -7.61 -2.41 -1.16
CA THR A 58 -8.36 -1.61 -0.19
C THR A 58 -9.22 -0.56 -0.90
N LEU A 59 -8.65 0.16 -1.87
CA LEU A 59 -9.38 1.13 -2.68
C LEU A 59 -10.52 0.48 -3.47
N LEU A 60 -10.28 -0.69 -4.06
CA LEU A 60 -11.31 -1.46 -4.76
C LEU A 60 -12.45 -1.82 -3.82
N HIS A 61 -12.15 -2.33 -2.63
CA HIS A 61 -13.17 -2.66 -1.62
C HIS A 61 -13.97 -1.43 -1.21
N VAL A 62 -13.31 -0.30 -0.99
CA VAL A 62 -13.98 0.97 -0.68
C VAL A 62 -14.90 1.40 -1.82
N MET A 63 -14.46 1.31 -3.08
CA MET A 63 -15.31 1.64 -4.23
C MET A 63 -16.50 0.68 -4.39
N LEU A 64 -16.31 -0.61 -4.14
CA LEU A 64 -17.40 -1.60 -4.19
C LEU A 64 -18.42 -1.39 -3.07
N LEU A 65 -17.96 -1.11 -1.85
CA LEU A 65 -18.82 -0.73 -0.72
C LEU A 65 -19.63 0.53 -1.03
N TRP A 66 -19.00 1.51 -1.67
CA TRP A 66 -19.68 2.73 -2.11
C TRP A 66 -20.69 2.42 -3.23
N GLY A 67 -20.33 1.61 -4.23
CA GLY A 67 -21.20 1.25 -5.35
C GLY A 67 -22.48 0.54 -4.92
N ALA A 68 -22.40 -0.38 -3.95
CA ALA A 68 -23.58 -1.02 -3.36
C ALA A 68 -24.48 -0.01 -2.62
N GLY A 69 -23.89 0.96 -1.91
CA GLY A 69 -24.62 2.06 -1.27
C GLY A 69 -25.26 3.03 -2.26
N ALA A 70 -24.64 3.28 -3.41
CA ALA A 70 -25.14 4.17 -4.45
C ALA A 70 -26.41 3.61 -5.13
N ALA A 71 -26.46 2.30 -5.38
CA ALA A 71 -27.66 1.63 -5.89
C ALA A 71 -28.84 1.74 -4.91
N ALA A 72 -28.59 1.63 -3.60
CA ALA A 72 -29.62 1.77 -2.57
C ALA A 72 -30.13 3.21 -2.40
N VAL A 73 -29.28 4.23 -2.62
CA VAL A 73 -29.70 5.64 -2.63
C VAL A 73 -30.49 6.00 -3.89
N ALA A 74 -30.14 5.44 -5.04
CA ALA A 74 -30.86 5.66 -6.30
C ALA A 74 -32.25 4.99 -6.34
N ALA A 75 -32.47 3.97 -5.51
CA ALA A 75 -33.74 3.25 -5.40
C ALA A 75 -34.72 3.87 -4.38
N ARG A 76 -34.33 4.94 -3.69
CA ARG A 76 -35.13 5.67 -2.69
C ARG A 76 -35.60 7.00 -3.25
#